data_AF-A0A1V9YJL4-F1
#
_entry.id   AF-A0A1V9YJL4-F1
#
_cell.length_a   1.000
_cell.length_b   1.000
_cell.length_c   1.000
_cell.angle_alpha   90.00
_cell.angle_beta   90.00
_cell.angle_gamma   90.00
#
_symmetry.space_group_name_H-M   'P 1'
#
loop_
_entity.id
_entity.type
_entity.pdbx_description
1 polymer ?
#
loop_
_entity_poly.entity_id
_entity_poly.type
_entity_poly.pdbx_seq_one_letter_code
_entity_poly.pdbx_strand_id
1 'polypeptide(L)'
;MVWGVFFAGGKSNLVFLEGNQDSVAYTTTLKKHLLPVMRRNFHRNAVFQQDNASIHTAKVTQDFFISEKVKVMDWPAKSLDLNTIEN
;
A
#
# COMPACT_ATOMS: atom_id res chain seq x y z
N MET A 1 -4.20 -9.53 11.15
CA MET A 1 -4.03 -8.10 10.77
C MET A 1 -5.13 -7.73 9.78
N VAL A 2 -5.51 -6.46 9.64
CA VAL A 2 -6.46 -6.02 8.59
C VAL A 2 -5.73 -5.05 7.66
N TRP A 3 -6.01 -5.12 6.37
CA TRP A 3 -5.45 -4.23 5.36
C TRP A 3 -6.56 -3.63 4.49
N GLY A 4 -6.37 -2.39 4.06
CA GLY A 4 -7.28 -1.72 3.14
C GLY A 4 -6.66 -0.44 2.59
N VAL A 5 -7.29 0.10 1.54
CA VAL A 5 -6.94 1.38 0.95
C VAL A 5 -8.20 2.21 0.74
N PHE A 6 -8.09 3.52 0.87
CA PHE A 6 -9.15 4.46 0.54
C PHE A 6 -8.61 5.58 -0.33
N PHE A 7 -9.52 6.35 -0.92
CA PHE A 7 -9.24 7.47 -1.80
C PHE A 7 -10.48 8.38 -1.84
N ALA A 8 -10.36 9.58 -2.42
CA ALA A 8 -11.45 10.56 -2.44
C ALA A 8 -12.78 10.03 -3.02
N GLY A 9 -12.70 9.10 -3.98
CA GLY A 9 -13.86 8.48 -4.62
C GLY A 9 -14.38 7.19 -3.98
N GLY A 10 -13.78 6.72 -2.87
CA GLY A 10 -14.23 5.50 -2.20
C GLY A 10 -13.13 4.72 -1.50
N LYS A 11 -13.34 3.41 -1.35
CA LYS A 11 -12.42 2.51 -0.63
C LYS A 11 -12.40 1.11 -1.22
N SER A 12 -11.35 0.37 -0.93
CA SER A 12 -11.31 -1.08 -1.14
C SER A 12 -12.16 -1.80 -0.09
N ASN A 13 -12.42 -3.08 -0.35
CA ASN A 13 -12.81 -4.00 0.72
C ASN A 13 -11.66 -4.12 1.72
N LEU A 14 -12.00 -4.32 2.99
CA LEU A 14 -11.03 -4.70 4.01
C LEU A 14 -10.63 -6.17 3.80
N VAL A 15 -9.35 -6.43 3.95
CA VAL A 15 -8.75 -7.76 3.80
C VAL A 15 -8.24 -8.21 5.15
N PHE A 16 -8.73 -9.35 5.62
CA PHE A 16 -8.20 -10.01 6.81
C PHE A 16 -6.97 -10.81 6.41
N LEU A 17 -5.82 -10.43 6.96
CA LEU A 17 -4.54 -11.09 6.73
C LEU A 17 -4.27 -12.07 7.86
N GLU A 18 -3.98 -13.31 7.47
CA GLU A 18 -3.64 -14.40 8.38
C GLU A 18 -2.17 -14.33 8.80
N GLY A 19 -1.93 -14.55 10.10
CA GLY A 19 -0.58 -14.59 10.67
C GLY A 19 0.18 -13.27 10.61
N ASN A 20 1.49 -13.38 10.86
CA ASN A 20 2.43 -12.26 10.80
C ASN A 20 2.72 -11.90 9.34
N GLN A 21 2.87 -10.61 9.07
CA GLN A 21 3.18 -10.12 7.72
C GLN A 21 4.68 -9.86 7.59
N ASP A 22 5.28 -10.45 6.56
CA ASP A 22 6.60 -10.06 6.07
C ASP A 22 6.46 -9.27 4.76
N SER A 23 7.59 -8.88 4.18
CA SER A 23 7.61 -8.10 2.94
C SER A 23 7.12 -8.88 1.72
N VAL A 24 7.26 -10.21 1.69
CA VAL A 24 6.76 -11.06 0.59
C VAL A 24 5.24 -11.18 0.66
N ALA A 25 4.69 -11.44 1.84
CA ALA A 25 3.25 -11.44 2.10
C ALA A 25 2.64 -10.06 1.80
N TYR A 26 3.34 -8.99 2.15
CA TYR A 26 2.91 -7.63 1.83
C TYR A 26 2.83 -7.38 0.32
N THR A 27 3.88 -7.69 -0.46
CA THR A 27 3.83 -7.54 -1.93
C THR A 27 2.72 -8.38 -2.57
N THR A 28 2.43 -9.57 -2.03
CA THR A 28 1.29 -10.38 -2.46
C THR A 28 -0.03 -9.67 -2.21
N THR A 29 -0.19 -9.05 -1.03
CA THR A 29 -1.35 -8.24 -0.68
C THR A 29 -1.51 -7.06 -1.64
N LEU A 30 -0.44 -6.31 -1.91
CA LEU A 30 -0.45 -5.20 -2.86
C LEU A 30 -0.86 -5.66 -4.27
N LYS A 31 -0.28 -6.76 -4.76
CA LYS A 31 -0.59 -7.30 -6.08
C LYS A 31 -2.07 -7.67 -6.21
N LYS A 32 -2.61 -8.34 -5.19
CA LYS A 32 -3.97 -8.87 -5.20
C LYS A 32 -5.03 -7.81 -4.94
N HIS A 33 -4.72 -6.79 -4.13
CA HIS A 33 -5.72 -5.87 -3.60
C HIS A 33 -5.48 -4.40 -3.95
N LEU A 34 -4.23 -3.91 -4.02
CA LEU A 34 -3.94 -2.53 -4.40
C LEU A 34 -4.04 -2.34 -5.92
N LEU A 35 -3.32 -3.16 -6.71
CA LEU A 35 -3.22 -2.95 -8.16
C LEU A 35 -4.56 -2.93 -8.89
N PRO A 36 -5.54 -3.81 -8.57
CA PRO A 36 -6.86 -3.73 -9.20
C PRO A 36 -7.59 -2.42 -8.89
N VAL A 37 -7.49 -1.92 -7.65
CA VAL A 37 -8.09 -0.65 -7.24
C VAL A 37 -7.43 0.51 -7.99
N MET A 38 -6.10 0.51 -8.10
CA MET A 38 -5.37 1.54 -8.84
C MET A 38 -5.71 1.55 -10.34
N ARG A 39 -5.78 0.36 -10.95
CA ARG A 39 -6.08 0.21 -12.39
C ARG A 39 -7.52 0.61 -12.71
N ARG A 40 -8.48 0.22 -11.86
CA ARG A 40 -9.90 0.51 -12.06
C ARG A 40 -10.25 1.99 -11.90
N ASN A 41 -9.65 2.67 -10.92
CA ASN A 41 -10.08 4.01 -10.53
C ASN A 41 -9.16 5.13 -11.04
N PHE A 42 -7.90 4.82 -11.37
CA PHE A 42 -6.90 5.85 -11.67
C PHE A 42 -6.09 5.61 -12.93
N HIS A 43 -6.29 4.48 -13.64
CA HIS A 43 -5.50 4.13 -14.83
C HIS A 43 -3.97 4.26 -14.64
N ARG A 44 -3.48 3.99 -13.42
CA ARG A 44 -2.07 4.16 -12.98
C ARG A 44 -1.57 5.60 -12.76
N ASN A 45 -2.46 6.60 -12.77
CA ASN A 45 -2.14 8.00 -12.47
C ASN A 45 -2.29 8.37 -10.98
N ALA A 46 -2.15 7.38 -10.08
CA ALA A 46 -2.22 7.59 -8.64
C ALA A 46 -0.85 7.45 -7.98
N VAL A 47 -0.67 8.16 -6.88
CA VAL A 47 0.45 8.00 -5.96
C VAL A 47 -0.05 7.18 -4.77
N PHE A 48 0.65 6.10 -4.46
CA PHE A 48 0.35 5.25 -3.31
C PHE A 48 1.06 5.77 -2.07
N GLN A 49 0.33 5.90 -0.98
CA GLN A 49 0.86 6.29 0.33
C GLN A 49 0.89 5.06 1.23
N GLN A 50 2.00 4.88 1.95
CA GLN A 50 2.17 3.87 3.00
C GLN A 50 3.11 4.44 4.08
N ASP A 51 3.12 3.85 5.27
CA ASP A 51 4.11 4.20 6.29
C ASP A 51 5.49 3.57 6.00
N ASN A 52 6.46 3.86 6.86
CA ASN A 52 7.84 3.37 6.75
C ASN A 52 8.10 2.09 7.56
N ALA A 53 7.10 1.22 7.77
CA ALA A 53 7.34 -0.07 8.40
C ALA A 53 8.46 -0.84 7.68
N SER A 54 9.22 -1.66 8.41
CA SER A 54 10.39 -2.37 7.85
C SER A 54 10.02 -3.26 6.64
N ILE A 55 8.82 -3.85 6.64
CA ILE A 55 8.33 -4.65 5.52
C ILE A 55 7.92 -3.81 4.30
N HIS A 56 7.56 -2.54 4.49
CA HIS A 56 7.17 -1.60 3.44
C HIS A 56 8.40 -0.98 2.75
N THR A 57 9.48 -0.81 3.50
CA THR A 57 10.77 -0.27 3.02
C THR A 57 11.77 -1.35 2.60
N ALA A 58 11.45 -2.63 2.83
CA ALA A 58 12.26 -3.76 2.40
C ALA A 58 12.53 -3.77 0.89
N LYS A 59 13.71 -4.24 0.50
CA LYS A 59 14.15 -4.29 -0.91
C LYS A 59 13.13 -4.97 -1.83
N VAL A 60 12.57 -6.11 -1.42
CA VAL A 60 11.57 -6.83 -2.22
C VAL A 60 10.30 -6.00 -2.49
N THR A 61 9.90 -5.17 -1.53
CA THR A 61 8.74 -4.28 -1.66
C THR A 61 9.06 -3.11 -2.59
N GLN A 62 10.27 -2.55 -2.50
CA GLN A 62 10.73 -1.50 -3.41
C GLN A 62 10.85 -2.01 -4.85
N ASP A 63 11.46 -3.19 -5.04
CA ASP A 63 11.58 -3.84 -6.35
C ASP A 63 10.19 -4.13 -6.96
N PHE A 64 9.22 -4.54 -6.12
CA PHE A 64 7.83 -4.72 -6.53
C PHE A 64 7.24 -3.42 -7.09
N PHE A 65 7.36 -2.28 -6.37
CA PHE A 65 6.83 -1.00 -6.86
C PHE A 65 7.44 -0.57 -8.19
N ILE A 66 8.75 -0.75 -8.36
CA ILE A 66 9.45 -0.46 -9.61
C ILE A 66 8.88 -1.33 -10.75
N SER A 67 8.76 -2.64 -10.53
CA SER A 67 8.28 -3.58 -11.55
C SER A 67 6.83 -3.33 -11.97
N GLU A 68 5.96 -3.00 -11.02
CA GLU A 68 4.54 -2.73 -11.27
C GLU A 68 4.26 -1.26 -11.67
N LYS A 69 5.31 -0.42 -11.70
CA LYS A 69 5.26 1.01 -12.01
C LYS A 69 4.32 1.78 -11.09
N VAL A 70 4.36 1.44 -9.80
CA VAL A 70 3.59 2.14 -8.76
C VAL A 70 4.43 3.32 -8.26
N LYS A 71 3.87 4.53 -8.35
CA LYS A 71 4.47 5.70 -7.71
C LYS A 71 4.15 5.67 -6.23
N VAL A 72 5.17 5.75 -5.38
CA VAL A 72 5.01 5.79 -3.92
C VAL A 72 5.35 7.19 -3.42
N MET A 73 4.56 7.69 -2.47
CA MET A 73 4.80 8.98 -1.83
C MET A 73 6.00 8.88 -0.88
N ASP A 74 6.88 9.88 -0.90
CA ASP A 74 7.92 10.02 0.13
C ASP A 74 7.24 10.33 1.46
N TRP A 75 7.35 9.40 2.42
CA TRP A 75 6.71 9.54 3.72
C TRP A 75 7.75 9.86 4.81
N PRO A 76 7.58 10.93 5.60
CA PRO A 76 8.46 11.20 6.73
C PRO A 76 8.30 10.16 7.85
N ALA A 77 9.41 9.80 8.49
CA ALA A 77 9.39 8.85 9.60
C ALA A 77 8.68 9.44 10.82
N LYS A 78 7.89 8.61 11.53
CA LYS A 78 7.14 8.96 12.75
C LYS A 78 6.06 10.04 12.58
N SER A 79 5.45 10.12 11.40
CA SER A 79 4.35 11.05 11.12
C SER A 79 3.01 10.32 11.00
N LEU A 80 2.55 9.67 12.08
CA LEU A 80 1.22 9.04 12.11
C LEU A 80 0.11 10.07 11.93
N ASP A 81 0.33 11.27 12.48
CA ASP A 81 -0.50 12.47 12.39
C ASP A 81 -0.75 12.95 10.95
N LEU A 82 0.09 12.56 10.00
CA LEU A 82 -0.11 12.85 8.58
C LEU A 82 -0.93 11.77 7.86
N ASN A 83 -1.09 10.59 8.47
CA ASN A 83 -1.80 9.48 7.84
C ASN A 83 -3.31 9.62 8.06
N THR A 84 -4.02 10.03 7.01
CA THR A 84 -5.50 10.13 7.04
C THR A 84 -6.23 8.81 7.31
N ILE A 85 -5.54 7.66 7.36
CA ILE A 85 -6.15 6.38 7.76
C ILE A 85 -6.09 6.14 9.28
N GLU A 86 -5.22 6.84 10.00
CA GLU A 86 -5.00 6.70 11.46
C GLU A 86 -5.76 7.78 12.26
N ASN A 87 -6.20 8.87 11.62
CA ASN A 87 -7.02 9.94 12.20
C ASN A 87 -8.50 9.78 11.81
#